data_AF-A0AAJ7JHP4-F1
#
_entry.id   AF-A0AAJ7JHP4-F1
#
_cell.length_a   1.000
_cell.length_b   1.000
_cell.length_c   1.000
_cell.angle_alpha   90.00
_cell.angle_beta   90.00
_cell.angle_gamma   90.00
#
_symmetry.space_group_name_H-M   'P 1'
#
loop_
_entity.id
_entity.type
_entity.pdbx_description
1 polymer ?
#
loop_
_entity_poly.entity_id
_entity_poly.type
_entity_poly.pdbx_seq_one_letter_code
_entity_poly.pdbx_strand_id
1 'polypeptide(L)'
;LKSCGLNIVLEKSLNKQTLLLLKKEEKPPQKTEVVHVNNNEFSWIEKVKMIMKNEKDKKTNETTRLVLVAEGDMENGLLGMVKCLRREPNGEIVKAVIIQDKNAPKFSLNDPFYSEQL
;
A
#
# COMPACT_ATOMS: atom_id res chain seq x y z
N LEU A 1 -7.33 -8.36 21.95
CA LEU A 1 -6.91 -7.33 20.98
C LEU A 1 -7.82 -7.31 19.77
N LYS A 2 -7.92 -8.41 19.00
CA LYS A 2 -8.92 -8.52 17.91
C LYS A 2 -10.37 -8.34 18.40
N SER A 3 -10.72 -8.88 19.56
CA SER A 3 -12.03 -8.67 20.21
C SER A 3 -12.34 -7.21 20.54
N CYS A 4 -11.33 -6.34 20.54
CA CYS A 4 -11.47 -4.89 20.76
C CYS A 4 -11.38 -4.09 19.44
N GLY A 5 -11.38 -4.77 18.28
CA GLY A 5 -11.19 -4.13 16.96
C GLY A 5 -9.80 -3.54 16.79
N LEU A 6 -8.75 -4.17 17.34
CA LEU A 6 -7.35 -3.75 17.21
C LEU A 6 -6.52 -4.84 16.52
N ASN A 7 -5.75 -4.42 15.51
CA ASN A 7 -4.75 -5.22 14.81
C ASN A 7 -3.35 -4.94 15.34
N ILE A 8 -2.51 -5.99 15.41
CA ILE A 8 -1.09 -5.86 15.69
C ILE A 8 -0.40 -5.52 14.36
N VAL A 9 0.26 -4.38 14.27
CA VAL A 9 0.97 -3.93 13.05
C VAL A 9 2.49 -4.01 13.18
N LEU A 10 3.00 -4.10 14.41
CA LEU A 10 4.41 -4.38 14.67
C LEU A 10 4.55 -5.08 16.02
N GLU A 11 5.40 -6.11 16.04
CA GLU A 11 5.82 -6.80 17.25
C GLU A 11 7.34 -6.71 17.35
N LYS A 12 7.84 -6.24 18.49
CA LYS A 12 9.27 -6.19 18.79
C LYS A 12 9.55 -6.89 20.11
N SER A 13 10.28 -7.99 20.05
CA SER A 13 10.80 -8.68 21.24
C SER A 13 12.00 -7.91 21.81
N LEU A 14 11.95 -7.64 23.12
CA LEU A 14 12.96 -6.94 23.92
C LEU A 14 13.27 -7.77 25.17
N ASN A 15 14.21 -8.70 25.08
CA ASN A 15 14.57 -9.62 26.15
C ASN A 15 13.34 -10.34 26.74
N LYS A 16 12.87 -9.93 27.93
CA LYS A 16 11.73 -10.49 28.66
C LYS A 16 10.40 -9.76 28.40
N GLN A 17 10.39 -8.79 27.49
CA GLN A 17 9.24 -7.94 27.18
C GLN A 17 8.97 -7.96 25.68
N THR A 18 7.71 -7.71 25.32
CA THR A 18 7.28 -7.57 23.94
C THR A 18 6.59 -6.23 23.79
N LEU A 19 7.06 -5.42 22.83
CA LEU A 19 6.42 -4.18 22.45
C LEU A 19 5.51 -4.45 21.25
N LEU A 20 4.22 -4.15 21.41
CA LEU A 20 3.21 -4.28 20.37
C LEU A 20 2.77 -2.89 19.92
N LEU A 21 2.87 -2.62 18.62
CA LEU A 21 2.19 -1.48 18.00
C LEU A 21 0.82 -1.94 17.52
N LEU A 22 -0.22 -1.31 18.04
CA LEU A 22 -1.60 -1.62 17.72
C LEU A 22 -2.20 -0.55 16.82
N LYS A 23 -2.99 -0.96 15.84
CA LYS A 23 -3.79 -0.09 14.98
C LYS A 23 -5.25 -0.49 15.07
N LYS A 24 -6.15 0.50 15.12
CA LYS A 24 -7.58 0.24 14.99
C LYS A 24 -7.88 -0.47 13.67
N GLU A 25 -8.75 -1.47 13.73
CA GLU A 25 -9.24 -2.16 12.55
C GLU A 25 -10.03 -1.17 11.68
N GLU A 26 -9.61 -1.05 10.43
CA GLU A 26 -10.24 -0.20 9.43
C GLU A 26 -11.06 -1.07 8.49
N LYS A 27 -12.20 -0.56 8.03
CA LYS A 27 -12.94 -1.23 6.97
C LYS A 27 -12.08 -1.27 5.71
N PRO A 28 -12.04 -2.39 4.98
CA PRO A 28 -11.31 -2.45 3.72
C PRO A 28 -11.86 -1.40 2.75
N PRO A 29 -11.01 -0.87 1.85
CA PRO A 29 -11.48 0.03 0.81
C PRO A 29 -12.49 -0.71 -0.07
N GLN A 30 -13.51 0.00 -0.55
CA GLN A 30 -14.47 -0.60 -1.50
C GLN A 30 -13.83 -0.92 -2.84
N LYS A 31 -12.79 -0.16 -3.21
CA LYS A 31 -12.06 -0.37 -4.45
C LYS A 31 -10.55 -0.32 -4.20
N THR A 32 -9.82 -1.33 -4.69
CA THR A 32 -8.36 -1.32 -4.72
C THR A 32 -7.87 -1.32 -6.16
N GLU A 33 -7.15 -0.27 -6.55
CA GLU A 33 -6.48 -0.15 -7.84
C GLU A 33 -5.01 -0.54 -7.69
N VAL A 34 -4.54 -1.43 -8.56
CA VAL A 34 -3.13 -1.87 -8.58
C VAL A 34 -2.42 -1.31 -9.80
N VAL A 35 -1.25 -0.73 -9.57
CA VAL A 35 -0.36 -0.23 -10.62
C VAL A 35 1.04 -0.76 -10.37
N HIS A 36 1.55 -1.57 -11.31
CA HIS A 36 2.94 -1.99 -11.32
C HIS A 36 3.80 -0.83 -11.80
N VAL A 37 4.82 -0.49 -11.04
CA VAL A 37 5.78 0.56 -11.38
C VAL A 37 7.11 -0.09 -11.75
N ASN A 38 7.78 0.48 -12.74
CA ASN A 38 9.11 0.04 -13.15
C ASN A 38 9.92 1.26 -13.62
N ASN A 39 11.23 1.07 -13.73
CA ASN A 39 12.18 2.10 -14.15
C ASN A 39 12.45 2.13 -15.67
N ASN A 40 11.88 1.21 -16.44
CA ASN A 40 12.17 1.05 -17.87
C ASN A 40 11.25 1.91 -18.74
N GLU A 41 9.98 2.01 -18.32
CA GLU A 41 8.96 2.81 -18.97
C GLU A 41 8.12 3.54 -17.91
N PHE A 42 7.59 4.71 -18.26
CA PHE A 42 6.88 5.59 -17.34
C PHE A 42 5.39 5.77 -17.71
N SER A 43 4.82 4.90 -18.54
CA SER A 43 3.42 4.95 -18.94
C SER A 43 2.46 4.73 -17.75
N TRP A 44 2.92 4.00 -16.72
CA TRP A 44 2.17 3.82 -15.47
C TRP A 44 1.87 5.15 -14.74
N ILE A 45 2.66 6.21 -14.98
CA ILE A 45 2.42 7.53 -14.39
C ILE A 45 1.04 8.08 -14.81
N GLU A 46 0.65 7.90 -16.07
CA GLU A 46 -0.65 8.39 -16.55
C GLU A 46 -1.80 7.64 -15.88
N LYS A 47 -1.63 6.34 -15.62
CA LYS A 47 -2.60 5.56 -14.84
C LYS A 47 -2.71 6.07 -13.40
N VAL A 48 -1.59 6.37 -12.74
CA VAL A 48 -1.58 6.95 -11.38
C VAL A 48 -2.28 8.31 -11.35
N LYS A 49 -1.95 9.21 -12.27
CA LYS A 49 -2.60 10.54 -12.39
C LYS A 49 -4.11 10.41 -12.58
N MET A 50 -4.54 9.52 -13.48
CA MET A 50 -5.95 9.27 -13.74
C MET A 50 -6.69 8.79 -12.48
N ILE A 51 -6.13 7.83 -11.75
CA ILE A 51 -6.75 7.29 -10.53
C ILE A 51 -6.85 8.36 -9.44
N MET A 52 -5.78 9.13 -9.20
CA MET A 52 -5.79 10.20 -8.20
C MET A 52 -6.76 11.33 -8.56
N LYS A 53 -6.86 11.69 -9.84
CA LYS A 53 -7.83 12.67 -10.32
C LYS A 53 -9.27 12.18 -10.15
N ASN A 54 -9.54 10.92 -10.52
CA ASN A 54 -10.87 10.33 -10.38
C ASN A 54 -11.30 10.27 -8.91
N GLU A 55 -10.39 9.98 -7.98
CA GLU A 55 -10.70 10.02 -6.55
C GLU A 55 -10.98 11.45 -6.08
N LYS A 56 -10.20 12.43 -6.55
CA LYS A 56 -10.41 13.85 -6.24
C LYS A 56 -11.77 14.36 -6.70
N ASP A 57 -12.18 13.99 -7.91
CA ASP A 57 -13.41 14.47 -8.55
C ASP A 57 -14.64 13.62 -8.14
N LYS A 58 -14.43 12.58 -7.32
CA LYS A 58 -15.46 11.64 -6.88
C LYS A 58 -16.46 12.34 -5.96
N LYS A 59 -17.75 12.22 -6.29
CA LYS A 59 -18.87 12.76 -5.48
C LYS A 59 -19.43 11.76 -4.47
N THR A 60 -19.04 10.50 -4.57
CA THR A 60 -19.49 9.42 -3.68
C THR A 60 -18.52 9.27 -2.52
N ASN A 61 -19.02 8.85 -1.35
CA ASN A 61 -18.18 8.52 -0.19
C ASN A 61 -17.46 7.16 -0.32
N GLU A 62 -17.37 6.62 -1.53
CA GLU A 62 -16.76 5.32 -1.73
C GLU A 62 -15.24 5.39 -1.59
N THR A 63 -14.65 4.52 -0.78
CA THR A 63 -13.21 4.56 -0.51
C THR A 63 -12.41 3.81 -1.58
N THR A 64 -11.45 4.51 -2.20
CA THR A 64 -10.47 3.89 -3.09
C THR A 64 -9.11 3.78 -2.40
N ARG A 65 -8.38 2.70 -2.67
CA ARG A 65 -6.96 2.53 -2.33
C ARG A 65 -6.17 2.33 -3.60
N LEU A 66 -5.08 3.08 -3.77
CA LEU A 66 -4.13 2.90 -4.86
C LEU A 66 -2.90 2.17 -4.33
N VAL A 67 -2.66 0.95 -4.79
CA VAL A 67 -1.47 0.15 -4.46
C VAL A 67 -0.48 0.21 -5.60
N LEU A 68 0.65 0.86 -5.34
CA LEU A 68 1.79 0.90 -6.25
C LEU A 68 2.73 -0.26 -5.93
N VAL A 69 3.08 -1.06 -6.93
CA VAL A 69 3.86 -2.30 -6.76
C VAL A 69 5.17 -2.18 -7.50
N ALA A 70 6.28 -2.14 -6.78
CA ALA A 70 7.62 -2.30 -7.32
C ALA A 70 8.09 -3.73 -7.02
N GLU A 71 8.20 -4.58 -8.04
CA GLU A 71 8.53 -6.00 -7.90
C GLU A 71 9.77 -6.35 -8.72
N GLY A 72 10.79 -6.93 -8.09
CA GLY A 72 12.00 -7.42 -8.75
C GLY A 72 12.99 -6.33 -9.21
N ASP A 73 12.74 -5.07 -8.85
CA ASP A 73 13.58 -3.92 -9.21
C ASP A 73 14.25 -3.34 -7.95
N MET A 74 15.56 -3.59 -7.81
CA MET A 74 16.37 -3.17 -6.67
C MET A 74 16.62 -1.66 -6.65
N GLU A 75 16.57 -1.01 -7.81
CA GLU A 75 16.86 0.42 -7.97
C GLU A 75 15.57 1.25 -8.07
N ASN A 76 14.43 0.66 -7.71
CA ASN A 76 13.14 1.34 -7.85
C ASN A 76 12.96 2.49 -6.85
N GLY A 77 12.64 3.68 -7.38
CA GLY A 77 12.44 4.91 -6.60
C GLY A 77 11.09 5.05 -5.89
N LEU A 78 10.23 4.00 -5.90
CA LEU A 78 8.85 4.07 -5.43
C LEU A 78 8.71 4.61 -4.00
N LEU A 79 9.62 4.23 -3.09
CA LEU A 79 9.58 4.71 -1.70
C LEU A 79 9.69 6.24 -1.62
N GLY A 80 10.56 6.84 -2.43
CA GLY A 80 10.71 8.29 -2.52
C GLY A 80 9.46 8.95 -3.11
N MET A 81 8.94 8.38 -4.21
CA MET A 81 7.73 8.88 -4.86
C MET A 81 6.52 8.89 -3.92
N VAL A 82 6.28 7.81 -3.17
CA VAL A 82 5.13 7.69 -2.25
C VAL A 82 5.21 8.73 -1.13
N LYS A 83 6.41 9.08 -0.66
CA LYS A 83 6.58 10.18 0.31
C LYS A 83 6.11 11.52 -0.25
N CYS A 84 6.38 11.79 -1.53
CA CYS A 84 5.91 13.00 -2.20
C CYS A 84 4.39 12.94 -2.42
N LEU A 85 3.88 11.85 -2.99
CA LEU A 85 2.44 11.71 -3.29
C LEU A 85 1.56 11.83 -2.05
N ARG A 86 2.00 11.36 -0.89
CA ARG A 86 1.25 11.51 0.38
C ARG A 86 1.08 12.95 0.85
N ARG A 87 1.83 13.90 0.28
CA ARG A 87 1.69 15.34 0.55
C ARG A 87 0.77 16.05 -0.44
N GLU A 88 0.32 15.36 -1.47
CA GLU A 88 -0.60 15.87 -2.48
C GLU A 88 -2.06 15.64 -2.04
N PRO A 89 -3.04 16.37 -2.63
CA PRO A 89 -4.46 16.11 -2.40
C PRO A 89 -4.84 14.66 -2.71
N ASN A 90 -5.56 14.01 -1.79
CA ASN A 90 -5.94 12.60 -1.83
C ASN A 90 -4.76 11.63 -1.80
N GLY A 91 -3.57 12.09 -1.39
CA GLY A 91 -2.36 11.26 -1.28
C GLY A 91 -2.47 10.13 -0.25
N GLU A 92 -3.42 10.21 0.69
CA GLU A 92 -3.67 9.21 1.74
C GLU A 92 -4.13 7.85 1.19
N ILE A 93 -4.70 7.82 -0.03
CA ILE A 93 -5.13 6.57 -0.68
C ILE A 93 -3.93 5.73 -1.16
N VAL A 94 -2.74 6.33 -1.25
CA VAL A 94 -1.55 5.71 -1.85
C VAL A 94 -0.84 4.79 -0.86
N LYS A 95 -0.75 3.52 -1.25
CA LYS A 95 0.05 2.48 -0.60
C LYS A 95 1.14 2.00 -1.56
N ALA A 96 2.21 1.46 -0.98
CA ALA A 96 3.35 0.94 -1.72
C ALA A 96 3.63 -0.48 -1.26
N VAL A 97 3.90 -1.36 -2.21
CA VAL A 97 4.41 -2.70 -1.99
C VAL A 97 5.73 -2.79 -2.76
N ILE A 98 6.81 -3.03 -2.03
CA ILE A 98 8.17 -3.09 -2.59
C ILE A 98 8.70 -4.50 -2.31
N ILE A 99 8.88 -5.28 -3.38
CA ILE A 99 9.29 -6.68 -3.33
C ILE A 99 10.65 -6.79 -4.00
N GLN A 100 11.69 -6.86 -3.19
CA GLN A 100 13.08 -6.96 -3.64
C GLN A 100 13.58 -8.41 -3.68
N ASP A 101 13.02 -9.29 -2.85
CA ASP A 101 13.37 -10.70 -2.85
C ASP A 101 12.83 -11.39 -4.09
N LYS A 102 13.72 -12.00 -4.87
CA LYS A 102 13.38 -12.73 -6.10
C LYS A 102 12.67 -14.06 -5.82
N ASN A 103 12.75 -14.57 -4.59
CA ASN A 103 12.10 -15.81 -4.17
C ASN A 103 10.71 -15.58 -3.58
N ALA A 104 10.30 -14.32 -3.37
CA ALA A 104 8.97 -14.00 -2.88
C ALA A 104 7.89 -14.40 -3.91
N PRO A 105 6.67 -14.78 -3.48
CA PRO A 105 5.56 -15.02 -4.39
C PRO A 105 5.27 -13.79 -5.25
N LYS A 106 4.72 -13.98 -6.45
CA LYS A 106 4.31 -12.83 -7.28
C LYS A 106 3.20 -12.03 -6.59
N PHE A 107 3.27 -10.71 -6.65
CA PHE A 107 2.27 -9.86 -6.03
C PHE A 107 0.85 -10.20 -6.49
N SER A 108 -0.05 -10.36 -5.53
CA SER A 108 -1.47 -10.59 -5.77
C SER A 108 -2.28 -10.11 -4.58
N LEU A 109 -3.43 -9.46 -4.85
CA LEU A 109 -4.38 -9.07 -3.81
C LEU A 109 -5.07 -10.26 -3.14
N ASN A 110 -5.04 -11.43 -3.79
CA ASN A 110 -5.69 -12.65 -3.28
C ASN A 110 -4.71 -13.56 -2.53
N ASP A 111 -3.41 -13.28 -2.58
CA ASP A 111 -2.41 -14.06 -1.87
C ASP A 111 -2.33 -13.56 -0.41
N PRO A 112 -2.58 -14.42 0.59
CA PRO A 112 -2.50 -14.07 2.02
C PRO A 112 -1.18 -13.41 2.41
N PHE A 113 -0.08 -13.79 1.76
CA PHE A 113 1.24 -13.20 1.99
C PHE A 113 1.22 -11.66 1.82
N TYR A 114 0.41 -11.15 0.90
CA TYR A 114 0.25 -9.73 0.63
C TYR A 114 -1.03 -9.14 1.23
N SER A 115 -2.16 -9.85 1.14
CA SER A 115 -3.47 -9.30 1.51
C SER A 115 -3.57 -9.02 3.01
N GLU A 116 -2.90 -9.80 3.86
CA GLU A 116 -2.89 -9.56 5.31
C GLU A 116 -2.14 -8.27 5.70
N GLN A 117 -1.30 -7.74 4.82
CA GLN A 117 -0.50 -6.53 5.05
C GLN A 117 -1.15 -5.24 4.50
N LEU A 118 -2.24 -5.35 3.75
CA LEU A 118 -2.88 -4.24 3.02
C LEU A 118 -4.16 -3.75 3.69
#